data_AF-A0A368B043-F1
#
_entry.id   AF-A0A368B043-F1
#
_cell.length_a   1.000
_cell.length_b   1.000
_cell.length_c   1.000
_cell.angle_alpha   90.00
_cell.angle_beta   90.00
_cell.angle_gamma   90.00
#
_symmetry.space_group_name_H-M   'P 1'
#
loop_
_entity.id
_entity.type
_entity.pdbx_description
1 polymer ?
#
loop_
_entity_poly.entity_id
_entity_poly.type
_entity_poly.pdbx_seq_one_letter_code
_entity_poly.pdbx_strand_id
1 'polypeptide(L)' 'IIAPAMNGKMWNHAATQENVDKLISREVNFIGPDKGMLACGYEGIGRMWPVEGIIESVKESLNIQEN' A
#
# COMPACT_ATOMS: atom_id res chain seq x y z
N ILE A 1 0.99 9.56 2.05
CA ILE A 1 1.30 8.12 1.99
C ILE A 1 -0.01 7.35 1.82
N ILE A 2 -0.07 6.40 0.90
CA ILE A 2 -1.19 5.48 0.71
C ILE A 2 -0.72 4.06 0.98
N ALA A 3 -1.45 3.30 1.80
CA ALA A 3 -1.23 1.88 2.06
C ALA A 3 -2.42 1.07 1.53
N PRO A 4 -2.38 0.56 0.28
CA PRO A 4 -3.52 -0.14 -0.31
C PRO A 4 -3.82 -1.46 0.40
N ALA A 5 -5.10 -1.80 0.52
CA ALA A 5 -5.58 -3.07 1.08
C ALA A 5 -6.81 -3.54 0.30
N MET A 6 -6.69 -4.61 -0.49
CA MET A 6 -7.78 -5.15 -1.31
C MET A 6 -7.46 -6.56 -1.80
N ASN A 7 -8.44 -7.27 -2.37
CA ASN A 7 -8.20 -8.55 -3.03
C ASN A 7 -7.20 -8.40 -4.19
N GLY A 8 -6.35 -9.41 -4.45
CA GLY A 8 -5.38 -9.35 -5.54
C GLY A 8 -5.99 -9.13 -6.93
N LYS A 9 -7.22 -9.62 -7.19
CA LYS A 9 -7.93 -9.35 -8.44
C LYS A 9 -8.35 -7.88 -8.55
N MET A 10 -8.73 -7.25 -7.44
CA MET A 10 -9.04 -5.82 -7.41
C MET A 10 -7.78 -4.98 -7.59
N TRP A 11 -6.67 -5.39 -6.99
CA TRP A 11 -5.38 -4.73 -7.17
C TRP A 11 -4.94 -4.74 -8.63
N ASN A 12 -4.98 -5.92 -9.26
CA ASN A 12 -4.57 -6.10 -10.66
C ASN A 12 -5.59 -5.59 -11.68
N HIS A 13 -6.74 -5.07 -11.25
CA HIS A 13 -7.75 -4.53 -12.16
C HIS A 13 -7.22 -3.26 -12.85
N ALA A 14 -7.45 -3.13 -14.16
CA ALA A 14 -6.93 -2.02 -14.97
C ALA A 14 -7.29 -0.64 -14.38
N ALA A 15 -8.55 -0.44 -13.98
CA ALA A 15 -8.98 0.82 -13.36
C ALA A 15 -8.23 1.14 -12.04
N THR A 16 -7.83 0.12 -11.26
CA THR A 16 -7.06 0.33 -10.04
C THR A 16 -5.64 0.75 -10.38
N GLN A 17 -4.99 0.06 -11.32
CA GLN A 17 -3.64 0.40 -11.77
C GLN A 17 -3.58 1.81 -12.38
N GLU A 18 -4.56 2.19 -13.22
CA GLU A 18 -4.66 3.55 -13.75
C GLU A 18 -4.80 4.62 -12.66
N ASN A 19 -5.54 4.33 -11.59
CA ASN A 19 -5.68 5.26 -10.46
C ASN A 19 -4.38 5.35 -9.65
N VAL A 20 -3.68 4.24 -9.46
CA VAL A 20 -2.36 4.20 -8.83
C VAL A 20 -1.37 5.05 -9.64
N ASP A 21 -1.31 4.85 -10.95
CA ASP A 21 -0.42 5.61 -11.84
C ASP A 21 -0.71 7.11 -11.80
N LYS A 22 -2.00 7.51 -11.80
CA LYS A 22 -2.41 8.93 -11.67
C LYS A 22 -2.01 9.53 -10.33
N LEU A 23 -1.99 8.76 -9.25
CA LEU A 23 -1.59 9.24 -7.93
C LEU A 23 -0.06 9.34 -7.83
N ILE A 24 0.66 8.35 -8.37
CA ILE A 24 2.13 8.39 -8.49
C ILE A 24 2.57 9.60 -9.33
N SER A 25 1.89 9.89 -10.44
CA SER A 25 2.20 11.06 -11.28
C SER A 25 1.92 12.40 -10.58
N ARG A 26 1.21 12.38 -9.45
CA ARG A 26 0.95 13.54 -8.58
C ARG A 26 1.82 13.52 -7.33
N GLU A 27 2.90 12.74 -7.35
CA GLU A 27 3.88 12.62 -6.27
C GLU A 27 3.29 12.08 -4.96
N VAL A 28 2.20 11.31 -5.05
CA VAL A 28 1.65 10.61 -3.90
C VAL A 28 2.50 9.39 -3.59
N ASN A 29 3.07 9.35 -2.39
CA ASN A 29 3.85 8.21 -1.92
C ASN A 29 2.96 7.01 -1.59
N PHE A 30 3.38 5.82 -2.03
CA PHE A 30 2.72 4.54 -1.75
C PHE A 30 3.61 3.63 -0.92
N ILE A 31 2.98 2.81 -0.09
CA ILE A 31 3.62 1.69 0.61
C ILE A 31 2.77 0.43 0.44
N GLY A 32 3.39 -0.64 -0.06
CA GLY A 32 2.66 -1.84 -0.48
C GLY A 32 1.78 -1.64 -1.74
N PRO A 33 0.77 -2.50 -1.94
CA PRO A 33 0.35 -3.59 -1.06
C PRO A 33 1.39 -4.69 -0.93
N ASP A 34 1.30 -5.45 0.16
CA ASP A 34 2.16 -6.58 0.45
C ASP A 34 1.58 -7.89 -0.11
N LYS A 35 2.42 -8.91 -0.23
CA LYS A 35 2.00 -10.30 -0.49
C LYS A 35 1.78 -11.02 0.84
N GLY A 36 0.77 -11.88 0.90
CA GLY A 36 0.54 -12.74 2.05
C GLY A 36 -0.84 -13.37 2.04
N MET A 37 -1.21 -13.97 3.16
CA MET A 37 -2.54 -14.57 3.32
C MET A 37 -3.62 -13.48 3.25
N LEU A 38 -4.52 -13.62 2.28
CA LEU A 38 -5.66 -12.72 2.11
C LEU A 38 -6.90 -13.27 2.84
N ALA A 39 -7.86 -12.38 3.15
CA ALA A 39 -9.10 -12.76 3.85
C ALA A 39 -9.93 -13.83 3.13
N CYS A 40 -9.74 -13.99 1.83
CA CYS A 40 -10.39 -15.03 1.01
C CYS A 40 -9.70 -16.41 1.08
N GLY A 41 -8.70 -16.59 1.94
CA GLY A 41 -8.09 -17.89 2.23
C GLY A 41 -7.05 -18.36 1.22
N TYR A 42 -6.46 -17.46 0.45
CA TYR A 42 -5.32 -17.77 -0.42
C TYR A 42 -4.22 -16.72 -0.27
N GLU A 43 -2.99 -17.12 -0.60
CA GLU A 43 -1.82 -16.24 -0.56
C GLU A 43 -1.69 -15.44 -1.86
N GLY A 44 -1.56 -14.12 -1.76
CA GLY A 44 -1.45 -13.25 -2.93
C GLY A 44 -1.13 -11.80 -2.58
N ILE A 45 -0.97 -10.98 -3.62
CA ILE A 45 -0.82 -9.53 -3.50
C ILE A 45 -2.13 -8.88 -3.03
N GLY A 46 -2.03 -7.77 -2.31
CA GLY A 46 -3.18 -6.96 -1.92
C GLY A 46 -3.40 -6.87 -0.41
N ARG A 47 -2.56 -7.56 0.37
CA ARG A 47 -2.53 -7.40 1.83
C ARG A 47 -2.05 -5.99 2.16
N MET A 48 -2.65 -5.36 3.16
CA MET A 48 -2.14 -4.09 3.68
C MET A 48 -0.72 -4.29 4.21
N TRP A 49 0.14 -3.29 4.01
CA TRP A 49 1.46 -3.27 4.64
C TRP A 49 1.33 -3.41 6.18
N PRO A 50 2.30 -4.02 6.89
CA PRO A 50 2.28 -4.07 8.35
C PRO A 50 2.11 -2.68 8.99
N VAL A 51 1.33 -2.60 10.06
CA VAL A 51 0.99 -1.33 10.72
C VAL A 51 2.25 -0.60 11.20
N GLU A 52 3.22 -1.33 11.72
CA GLU A 52 4.51 -0.82 12.18
C GLU A 52 5.27 -0.15 11.02
N GLY A 53 5.27 -0.78 9.84
CA GLY A 53 5.89 -0.20 8.65
C GLY A 53 5.15 1.02 8.10
N ILE A 54 3.81 1.06 8.23
CA ILE A 54 3.02 2.25 7.88
C ILE A 54 3.36 3.42 8.80
N ILE A 55 3.41 3.18 10.11
CA ILE A 55 3.77 4.19 11.11
C ILE A 55 5.16 4.74 10.83
N GLU A 56 6.13 3.87 10.54
CA GLU A 56 7.50 4.30 10.26
C GLU A 56 7.58 5.18 9.00
N SER A 57 6.94 4.76 7.92
CA SER A 57 6.89 5.54 6.68
C SER A 57 6.27 6.93 6.90
N VAL A 58 5.23 7.02 7.75
CA VAL A 58 4.60 8.29 8.12
C VAL A 58 5.56 9.17 8.92
N LYS A 59 6.27 8.62 9.91
CA LYS A 59 7.28 9.37 10.68
C LYS A 59 8.36 9.93 9.78
N GLU A 60 8.90 9.10 8.88
CA GLU A 60 9.90 9.51 7.88
C GLU A 60 9.37 10.68 7.02
N SER A 61 8.14 10.59 6.51
CA SER A 61 7.56 11.67 5.68
C SER A 61 7.32 12.98 6.43
N LEU A 62 7.21 12.92 7.75
CA LEU A 62 7.03 14.08 8.64
C LEU A 62 8.34 14.55 9.27
N ASN A 63 9.48 13.91 8.96
CA ASN A 63 10.79 14.14 9.58
C ASN A 63 10.75 14.04 11.12
N ILE A 64 9.96 13.11 11.65
CA ILE A 64 9.91 12.86 13.10
C ILE A 64 11.05 11.89 13.43
N GLN A 65 12.06 12.35 14.17
CA GLN A 65 13.10 11.48 14.72
C GLN A 65 12.68 10.95 16.10
N GLU A 66 12.90 9.66 16.35
CA GLU A 66 12.83 9.13 17.71
C GLU A 66 14.10 9.54 18.47
N ASN A 67 13.91 10.11 19.67
CA ASN A 67 14.99 10.44 20.60
C ASN A 67 15.50 9.19 21.32
#